data_AF-A0A0C9X8T8-F1
#
_entry.id   AF-A0A0C9X8T8-F1
#
_cell.length_a   1.000
_cell.length_b   1.000
_cell.length_c   1.000
_cell.angle_alpha   90.00
_cell.angle_beta   90.00
_cell.angle_gamma   90.00
#
_symmetry.space_group_name_H-M   'P 1'
#
loop_
_entity.id
_entity.type
_entity.pdbx_description
1 polymer ?
#
loop_
_entity_poly.entity_id
_entity_poly.type
_entity_poly.pdbx_seq_one_letter_code
_entity_poly.pdbx_strand_id
1 'polypeptide(L)'
;MSTRRQPSTTSLPKHVRAGTLDLQPRSLDFCNAFWGLGDGGVDELKNFWKERAAIEEECAKRLAKLSKMVLGKGEIGELRSSLIAVKFETERQSGFHLNLAQKIRSELEFSAAAFYTRQLEHKKVAQATIEKDFKTKQTQETSVTKGRDKYEAECMRINSYTARSSLVQGKDLEKINIELERAQSVGLLLVN
;
A
#
# COMPACT_ATOMS: atom_id res chain seq x y z
N MET A 1 -12.89 -0.67 3.90
CA MET A 1 -12.59 0.19 5.06
C MET A 1 -11.18 -0.13 5.56
N SER A 2 -10.19 0.69 5.18
CA SER A 2 -8.82 0.50 5.68
C SER A 2 -8.69 1.23 7.01
N THR A 3 -8.57 0.47 8.09
CA THR A 3 -8.37 1.00 9.45
C THR A 3 -7.09 1.82 9.48
N ARG A 4 -7.21 3.12 9.75
CA ARG A 4 -6.09 4.04 10.01
C ARG A 4 -5.17 3.39 11.04
N ARG A 5 -3.92 3.08 10.64
CA ARG A 5 -2.91 2.52 11.55
C ARG A 5 -2.72 3.49 12.72
N GLN A 6 -2.83 3.00 13.95
CA GLN A 6 -2.53 3.77 15.15
C GLN A 6 -1.05 4.21 15.07
N PRO A 7 -0.75 5.51 15.22
CA PRO A 7 0.62 6.00 15.15
C PRO A 7 1.44 5.42 16.31
N SER A 8 2.69 5.02 16.05
CA SER A 8 3.63 4.63 17.11
C SER A 8 3.72 5.74 18.15
N THR A 9 3.51 5.41 19.42
CA THR A 9 3.54 6.37 20.55
C THR A 9 4.94 6.93 20.82
N THR A 10 5.97 6.32 20.22
CA THR A 10 7.40 6.65 20.31
C THR A 10 7.92 7.50 19.15
N SER A 11 7.06 7.88 18.21
CA SER A 11 7.44 8.47 16.93
C SER A 11 8.54 9.53 17.09
N LEU A 12 9.69 9.28 16.47
CA LEU A 12 10.84 10.18 16.29
C LEU A 12 10.50 11.67 16.07
N PRO A 13 9.36 12.10 15.48
CA PRO A 13 8.95 13.51 15.50
C PRO A 13 8.92 14.18 16.88
N LYS A 14 8.78 13.44 17.98
CA LYS A 14 8.89 14.01 19.34
C LYS A 14 10.32 14.42 19.72
N HIS A 15 11.32 13.90 19.02
CA HIS A 15 12.76 14.15 19.23
C HIS A 15 13.38 14.97 18.09
N VAL A 16 12.59 15.40 17.10
CA VAL A 16 13.05 16.36 16.08
C VAL A 16 13.31 17.69 16.81
N ARG A 17 14.59 18.09 16.88
CA ARG A 17 14.99 19.38 17.44
C ARG A 17 14.22 20.50 16.71
N ALA A 18 13.58 21.38 17.48
CA ALA A 18 13.04 22.64 16.99
C ALA A 18 14.20 23.50 16.46
N GLY A 19 14.52 23.36 15.17
CA GLY A 19 15.67 24.03 14.56
C GLY A 19 16.19 23.38 13.29
N THR A 20 15.76 22.16 12.93
CA THR A 20 16.09 21.60 11.62
C THR A 20 15.30 22.35 10.56
N LEU A 21 15.95 23.29 9.88
CA LEU A 21 15.38 24.00 8.73
C LEU A 21 15.03 22.97 7.66
N ASP A 22 13.75 22.89 7.31
CA ASP A 22 13.22 22.06 6.22
C ASP A 22 13.64 22.69 4.88
N LEU A 23 14.91 22.49 4.49
CA LEU A 23 15.55 23.09 3.32
C LEU A 23 15.54 22.16 2.09
N GLN A 24 14.67 21.16 2.05
CA GLN A 24 14.51 20.32 0.87
C GLN A 24 13.20 20.69 0.18
N PRO A 25 13.20 21.07 -1.11
CA PRO A 25 11.95 21.08 -1.88
C PRO A 25 11.34 19.70 -1.70
N ARG A 26 10.10 19.62 -1.18
CA ARG A 26 9.43 18.36 -0.82
C ARG A 26 9.60 17.37 -1.97
N SER A 27 10.58 16.48 -1.86
CA SER A 27 10.91 15.62 -2.97
C SER A 27 9.71 14.72 -3.18
N LEU A 28 9.27 14.59 -4.44
CA LEU A 28 8.23 13.64 -4.81
C LEU A 28 8.75 12.19 -4.81
N ASP A 29 9.90 11.96 -4.17
CA ASP A 29 10.46 10.64 -3.99
C ASP A 29 9.44 9.76 -3.27
N PHE A 30 9.40 8.50 -3.69
CA PHE A 30 8.45 7.52 -3.21
C PHE A 30 8.33 7.49 -1.69
N CYS A 31 9.44 7.66 -0.96
CA CYS A 31 9.49 7.67 0.50
C CYS A 31 8.76 8.85 1.18
N ASN A 32 8.44 9.91 0.43
CA ASN A 32 7.89 11.17 0.95
C ASN A 32 6.44 11.44 0.52
N ALA A 33 5.88 10.68 -0.44
CA ALA A 33 4.55 10.91 -1.02
C ALA A 33 3.55 9.74 -0.84
N PHE A 34 3.97 8.62 -0.24
CA PHE A 34 3.27 7.32 -0.30
C PHE A 34 1.96 7.20 0.49
N TRP A 35 1.54 8.22 1.26
CA TRP A 35 0.37 8.11 2.13
C TRP A 35 -0.98 8.43 1.47
N GLY A 36 -1.00 8.68 0.16
CA GLY A 36 -2.23 9.02 -0.59
C GLY A 36 -3.10 7.80 -0.92
N LEU A 37 -4.42 7.98 -0.90
CA LEU A 37 -5.38 7.02 -1.46
C LEU A 37 -5.41 7.15 -2.99
N GLY A 38 -4.90 6.15 -3.73
CA GLY A 38 -5.00 6.20 -5.20
C GLY A 38 -4.14 5.16 -5.92
N ASP A 39 -4.36 3.87 -5.63
CA ASP A 39 -3.66 2.76 -6.30
C ASP A 39 -4.51 2.14 -7.43
N GLY A 40 -5.49 2.90 -7.95
CA GLY A 40 -6.56 2.40 -8.83
C GLY A 40 -6.27 2.46 -10.33
N GLY A 41 -5.28 3.26 -10.76
CA GLY A 41 -5.15 3.63 -12.19
C GLY A 41 -4.95 2.45 -13.14
N VAL A 42 -4.29 1.38 -12.70
CA VAL A 42 -4.08 0.17 -13.53
C VAL A 42 -5.35 -0.69 -13.59
N ASP A 43 -6.10 -0.79 -12.49
CA ASP A 43 -7.36 -1.51 -12.45
C ASP A 43 -8.42 -0.82 -13.33
N GLU A 44 -8.45 0.50 -13.28
CA GLU A 44 -9.26 1.34 -14.16
C GLU A 44 -8.90 1.14 -15.63
N LEU A 45 -7.61 1.12 -15.98
CA LEU A 45 -7.15 0.87 -17.35
C LEU A 45 -7.54 -0.52 -17.87
N LYS A 46 -7.39 -1.55 -17.03
CA LYS A 46 -7.84 -2.92 -17.36
C LYS A 46 -9.35 -2.94 -17.66
N ASN A 47 -10.15 -2.32 -16.81
CA ASN A 47 -11.60 -2.26 -16.98
C ASN A 47 -11.99 -1.45 -18.22
N PHE A 48 -11.27 -0.36 -18.52
CA PHE A 48 -11.47 0.43 -19.73
C PHE A 48 -11.28 -0.42 -21.00
N TRP A 49 -10.21 -1.22 -21.09
CA TRP A 49 -9.99 -2.07 -22.26
C TRP A 49 -11.04 -3.15 -22.43
N LYS A 50 -11.52 -3.72 -21.33
CA LYS A 50 -12.63 -4.68 -21.34
C LYS A 50 -13.90 -4.07 -21.95
N GLU A 51 -14.30 -2.88 -21.50
CA GLU A 51 -15.47 -2.18 -22.04
C GLU A 51 -15.26 -1.76 -23.50
N ARG A 52 -14.06 -1.26 -23.84
CA ARG A 52 -13.69 -0.89 -25.21
C ARG A 52 -13.78 -2.07 -26.18
N ALA A 53 -13.34 -3.26 -25.77
CA ALA A 53 -13.44 -4.48 -26.56
C ALA A 53 -14.89 -4.94 -26.73
N ALA A 54 -15.71 -4.84 -25.68
CA ALA A 54 -17.13 -5.18 -25.74
C ALA A 54 -17.89 -4.29 -26.73
N ILE A 55 -17.60 -2.98 -26.75
CA ILE A 55 -18.16 -2.03 -27.72
C ILE A 55 -17.80 -2.44 -29.16
N GLU A 56 -16.55 -2.83 -29.42
CA GLU A 56 -16.17 -3.26 -30.78
C GLU A 56 -16.82 -4.57 -31.18
N GLU A 57 -16.95 -5.52 -30.26
CA GLU A 57 -17.63 -6.78 -30.54
C GLU A 57 -19.11 -6.54 -30.87
N GLU A 58 -19.77 -5.60 -30.17
CA GLU A 58 -21.13 -5.22 -30.47
C GLU A 58 -21.25 -4.51 -31.83
N CYS A 59 -20.32 -3.61 -32.15
CA CYS A 59 -20.26 -2.95 -33.46
C CYS A 59 -20.16 -4.00 -34.58
N ALA A 60 -19.24 -4.96 -34.45
CA ALA A 60 -19.09 -6.06 -35.39
C ALA A 60 -20.38 -6.86 -35.57
N LYS A 61 -21.04 -7.26 -34.47
CA LYS A 61 -22.31 -8.00 -34.53
C LYS A 61 -23.42 -7.22 -35.22
N ARG A 62 -23.51 -5.91 -34.95
CA ARG A 62 -24.52 -5.03 -35.57
C ARG A 62 -24.26 -4.84 -37.07
N LEU A 63 -23.01 -4.67 -37.49
CA LEU A 63 -22.62 -4.58 -38.90
C LEU A 63 -22.88 -5.90 -39.66
N ALA A 64 -22.54 -7.06 -39.07
CA ALA A 64 -22.79 -8.37 -39.66
C ALA A 64 -24.29 -8.71 -39.77
N LYS A 65 -25.14 -8.09 -38.95
CA LYS A 65 -26.59 -8.16 -39.11
C LYS A 65 -27.08 -7.24 -40.21
N LEU A 66 -26.55 -6.01 -40.29
CA LEU A 66 -26.90 -5.01 -41.29
C LEU A 66 -26.55 -5.46 -42.72
N SER A 67 -25.37 -6.06 -42.91
CA SER A 67 -24.91 -6.60 -44.20
C SER A 67 -25.85 -7.65 -44.81
N LYS A 68 -26.69 -8.30 -44.00
CA LYS A 68 -27.67 -9.31 -44.44
C LYS A 68 -29.01 -8.70 -44.86
N MET A 69 -29.24 -7.42 -44.60
CA MET A 69 -30.49 -6.75 -45.01
C MET A 69 -30.64 -6.79 -46.54
N VAL A 70 -31.90 -6.87 -46.98
CA VAL A 70 -32.23 -6.81 -48.41
C VAL A 70 -32.12 -5.36 -48.87
N LEU A 71 -31.32 -5.13 -49.90
CA LEU A 71 -31.09 -3.82 -50.53
C LEU A 71 -31.21 -4.00 -52.04
N GLY A 72 -31.82 -3.04 -52.74
CA GLY A 72 -31.91 -3.05 -54.20
C GLY A 72 -32.88 -4.08 -54.79
N LYS A 73 -34.00 -4.37 -54.12
CA LYS A 73 -35.02 -5.25 -54.68
C LYS A 73 -35.61 -4.62 -55.94
N GLY A 74 -35.42 -5.27 -57.09
CA GLY A 74 -35.86 -4.75 -58.39
C GLY A 74 -34.79 -3.98 -59.17
N GLU A 75 -33.63 -3.70 -58.55
CA GLU A 75 -32.53 -3.04 -59.23
C GLU A 75 -31.78 -4.01 -60.15
N ILE A 76 -31.32 -3.48 -61.29
CA ILE A 76 -30.58 -4.18 -62.35
C ILE A 76 -29.31 -3.42 -62.75
N GLY A 77 -28.47 -4.05 -63.56
CA GLY A 77 -27.26 -3.43 -64.11
C GLY A 77 -26.26 -3.00 -63.04
N GLU A 78 -25.54 -1.90 -63.31
CA GLU A 78 -24.45 -1.41 -62.47
C GLU A 78 -24.91 -1.01 -61.06
N LEU A 79 -26.11 -0.42 -60.93
CA LEU A 79 -26.65 -0.02 -59.63
C LEU A 79 -26.84 -1.23 -58.70
N ARG A 80 -27.33 -2.36 -59.23
CA ARG A 80 -27.43 -3.61 -58.46
C ARG A 80 -26.05 -4.07 -57.98
N SER A 81 -25.05 -4.02 -58.85
CA SER A 81 -23.67 -4.41 -58.51
C SER A 81 -23.08 -3.52 -57.42
N SER A 82 -23.29 -2.21 -57.50
CA SER A 82 -22.86 -1.25 -56.46
C SER A 82 -23.53 -1.55 -55.10
N LEU A 83 -24.82 -1.86 -55.08
CA LEU A 83 -25.54 -2.21 -53.85
C LEU A 83 -25.04 -3.54 -53.23
N ILE A 84 -24.70 -4.53 -54.05
CA ILE A 84 -24.06 -5.76 -53.58
C ILE A 84 -22.68 -5.46 -52.99
N ALA A 85 -21.89 -4.59 -53.63
CA ALA A 85 -20.57 -4.19 -53.14
C ALA A 85 -20.67 -3.49 -51.76
N VAL A 86 -21.66 -2.62 -51.56
CA VAL A 86 -21.91 -1.99 -50.24
C VAL A 86 -22.18 -3.04 -49.16
N LYS A 87 -23.01 -4.05 -49.44
CA LYS A 87 -23.27 -5.14 -48.48
C LYS A 87 -22.01 -5.94 -48.17
N PHE A 88 -21.22 -6.26 -49.20
CA PHE A 88 -19.98 -6.99 -49.05
C PHE A 88 -18.95 -6.21 -48.21
N GLU A 89 -18.77 -4.92 -48.47
CA GLU A 89 -17.85 -4.09 -47.69
C GLU A 89 -18.34 -3.93 -46.24
N THR A 90 -19.66 -3.87 -46.02
CA THR A 90 -20.24 -3.85 -44.66
C THR A 90 -19.95 -5.15 -43.90
N GLU A 91 -20.06 -6.31 -44.55
CA GLU A 91 -19.67 -7.60 -43.97
C GLU A 91 -18.16 -7.61 -43.65
N ARG A 92 -17.33 -7.10 -44.56
CA ARG A 92 -15.88 -7.01 -44.36
C ARG A 92 -15.51 -6.12 -43.17
N GLN A 93 -16.15 -4.96 -43.05
CA GLN A 93 -16.03 -4.07 -41.89
C GLN A 93 -16.39 -4.79 -40.59
N SER A 94 -17.48 -5.57 -40.57
CA SER A 94 -17.84 -6.37 -39.40
C SER A 94 -16.70 -7.30 -38.96
N GLY A 95 -16.01 -7.93 -39.91
CA GLY A 95 -14.84 -8.76 -39.66
C GLY A 95 -13.65 -7.97 -39.09
N PHE A 96 -13.38 -6.76 -39.61
CA PHE A 96 -12.32 -5.91 -39.06
C PHE A 96 -12.60 -5.48 -37.61
N HIS A 97 -13.83 -5.06 -37.30
CA HIS A 97 -14.23 -4.69 -35.95
C HIS A 97 -14.12 -5.89 -34.99
N LEU A 98 -14.51 -7.10 -35.42
CA LEU A 98 -14.37 -8.29 -34.60
C LEU A 98 -12.89 -8.64 -34.30
N ASN A 99 -12.03 -8.58 -35.32
CA ASN A 99 -10.60 -8.81 -35.15
C ASN A 99 -9.97 -7.75 -34.22
N LEU A 100 -10.38 -6.49 -34.33
CA LEU A 100 -9.93 -5.43 -33.42
C LEU A 100 -10.37 -5.71 -31.98
N ALA A 101 -11.62 -6.10 -31.77
CA ALA A 101 -12.11 -6.48 -30.43
C ALA A 101 -11.30 -7.63 -29.82
N GLN A 102 -10.91 -8.62 -30.63
CA GLN A 102 -10.07 -9.73 -30.18
C GLN A 102 -8.66 -9.26 -29.82
N LYS A 103 -8.03 -8.41 -30.65
CA LYS A 103 -6.71 -7.83 -30.36
C LYS A 103 -6.70 -6.99 -29.10
N ILE A 104 -7.72 -6.15 -28.89
CA ILE A 104 -7.85 -5.35 -27.66
C ILE A 104 -7.88 -6.29 -26.44
N ARG A 105 -8.62 -7.40 -26.50
CA ARG A 105 -8.65 -8.38 -25.40
C ARG A 105 -7.30 -9.05 -25.17
N SER A 106 -6.69 -9.61 -26.22
CA SER A 106 -5.50 -10.43 -26.07
C SER A 106 -4.21 -9.63 -25.84
N GLU A 107 -4.10 -8.44 -26.42
CA GLU A 107 -2.86 -7.65 -26.37
C GLU A 107 -2.92 -6.53 -25.32
N LEU A 108 -4.09 -5.94 -25.07
CA LEU A 108 -4.23 -4.79 -24.18
C LEU A 108 -4.84 -5.18 -22.83
N GLU A 109 -6.06 -5.73 -22.83
CA GLU A 109 -6.77 -6.11 -21.60
C GLU A 109 -5.99 -7.17 -20.82
N PHE A 110 -5.54 -8.24 -21.49
CA PHE A 110 -4.77 -9.30 -20.86
C PHE A 110 -3.44 -8.80 -20.28
N SER A 111 -2.73 -7.94 -21.02
CA SER A 111 -1.46 -7.35 -20.56
C SER A 111 -1.68 -6.46 -19.33
N ALA A 112 -2.71 -5.61 -19.35
CA ALA A 112 -3.08 -4.77 -18.22
C ALA A 112 -3.49 -5.61 -16.99
N ALA A 113 -4.27 -6.69 -17.19
CA ALA A 113 -4.66 -7.60 -16.12
C ALA A 113 -3.48 -8.35 -15.50
N ALA A 114 -2.54 -8.82 -16.33
CA ALA A 114 -1.32 -9.48 -15.87
C ALA A 114 -0.44 -8.51 -15.08
N PHE A 115 -0.28 -7.27 -15.55
CA PHE A 115 0.47 -6.24 -14.85
C PHE A 115 -0.18 -5.89 -13.49
N TYR A 116 -1.50 -5.70 -13.46
CA TYR A 116 -2.24 -5.45 -12.23
C TYR A 116 -2.04 -6.57 -11.20
N THR A 117 -2.10 -7.83 -11.63
CA THR A 117 -1.88 -8.98 -10.74
C THR A 117 -0.48 -8.97 -10.14
N ARG A 118 0.55 -8.73 -10.95
CA ARG A 118 1.94 -8.61 -10.45
C ARG A 118 2.09 -7.44 -9.47
N GLN A 119 1.46 -6.30 -9.75
CA GLN A 119 1.47 -5.15 -8.85
C GLN A 119 0.86 -5.50 -7.48
N LEU A 120 -0.28 -6.21 -7.46
CA LEU A 120 -0.90 -6.67 -6.22
C LEU A 120 0.00 -7.63 -5.43
N GLU A 121 0.67 -8.55 -6.12
CA GLU A 121 1.62 -9.48 -5.49
C GLU A 121 2.82 -8.75 -4.89
N HIS A 122 3.43 -7.83 -5.64
CA HIS A 122 4.55 -7.01 -5.17
C HIS A 122 4.14 -6.18 -3.94
N LYS A 123 2.98 -5.55 -3.99
CA LYS A 123 2.41 -4.81 -2.86
C LYS A 123 2.22 -5.71 -1.64
N LYS A 124 1.65 -6.89 -1.81
CA LYS A 124 1.42 -7.86 -0.73
C LYS A 124 2.74 -8.28 -0.08
N VAL A 125 3.77 -8.60 -0.87
CA VAL A 125 5.09 -9.01 -0.36
C VAL A 125 5.76 -7.88 0.41
N ALA A 126 5.83 -6.68 -0.17
CA ALA A 126 6.43 -5.53 0.49
C ALA A 126 5.69 -5.15 1.78
N GLN A 127 4.35 -5.15 1.73
CA GLN A 127 3.51 -4.85 2.90
C GLN A 127 3.70 -5.88 4.02
N ALA A 128 3.85 -7.17 3.69
CA ALA A 128 4.08 -8.21 4.69
C ALA A 128 5.41 -8.01 5.43
N THR A 129 6.48 -7.66 4.72
CA THR A 129 7.79 -7.33 5.34
C THR A 129 7.68 -6.10 6.24
N ILE A 130 7.08 -5.02 5.75
CA ILE A 130 6.87 -3.79 6.54
C ILE A 130 6.04 -4.07 7.79
N GLU A 131 5.00 -4.91 7.69
CA GLU A 131 4.17 -5.26 8.84
C GLU A 131 4.92 -6.11 9.87
N LYS A 132 5.78 -7.03 9.42
CA LYS A 132 6.67 -7.81 10.30
C LYS A 132 7.63 -6.91 11.06
N ASP A 133 8.29 -5.97 10.37
CA ASP A 133 9.23 -5.04 10.97
C ASP A 133 8.51 -4.09 11.95
N PHE A 134 7.31 -3.64 11.60
CA PHE A 134 6.47 -2.83 12.48
C PHE A 134 6.09 -3.56 13.77
N LYS A 135 5.72 -4.85 13.70
CA LYS A 135 5.44 -5.67 14.90
C LYS A 135 6.68 -5.86 15.76
N THR A 136 7.84 -6.05 15.12
CA THR A 136 9.13 -6.14 15.81
C THR A 136 9.46 -4.84 16.55
N LYS A 137 9.30 -3.70 15.87
CA LYS A 137 9.46 -2.37 16.45
C LYS A 137 8.54 -2.17 17.65
N GLN A 138 7.25 -2.49 17.54
CA GLN A 138 6.30 -2.36 18.66
C GLN A 138 6.70 -3.21 19.87
N THR A 139 7.24 -4.41 19.63
CA THR A 139 7.75 -5.28 20.69
C THR A 139 8.97 -4.66 21.37
N GLN A 140 9.93 -4.14 20.60
CA GLN A 140 11.11 -3.46 21.12
C GLN A 140 10.74 -2.20 21.91
N GLU A 141 9.81 -1.39 21.41
CA GLU A 141 9.29 -0.20 22.11
C GLU A 141 8.68 -0.56 23.47
N THR A 142 7.92 -1.66 23.51
CA THR A 142 7.34 -2.16 24.77
C THR A 142 8.43 -2.60 25.74
N SER A 143 9.46 -3.30 25.26
CA SER A 143 10.60 -3.71 26.09
C SER A 143 11.40 -2.52 26.63
N VAL A 144 11.67 -1.51 25.80
CA VAL A 144 12.36 -0.28 26.21
C VAL A 144 11.53 0.48 27.24
N THR A 145 10.21 0.59 27.06
CA THR A 145 9.32 1.24 28.02
C THR A 145 9.37 0.53 29.37
N LYS A 146 9.27 -0.81 29.39
CA LYS A 146 9.40 -1.60 30.62
C LYS A 146 10.78 -1.46 31.28
N GLY A 147 11.84 -1.37 30.49
CA GLY A 147 13.20 -1.13 30.97
C GLY A 147 13.32 0.22 31.66
N ARG A 148 12.80 1.28 31.04
CA ARG A 148 12.73 2.62 31.61
C ARG A 148 11.94 2.63 32.92
N ASP A 149 10.75 2.04 32.95
CA ASP A 149 9.90 2.04 34.15
C ASP A 149 10.59 1.30 35.33
N LYS A 150 11.34 0.21 35.05
CA LYS A 150 12.16 -0.47 36.06
C LYS A 150 13.31 0.39 36.57
N TYR A 151 14.01 1.05 35.65
CA TYR A 151 15.11 1.95 35.99
C TYR A 151 14.62 3.11 36.88
N GLU A 152 13.52 3.76 36.51
CA GLU A 152 12.90 4.83 37.31
C GLU A 152 12.49 4.34 38.70
N ALA A 153 11.94 3.12 38.81
CA ALA A 153 11.60 2.51 40.10
C ALA A 153 12.83 2.24 40.98
N GLU A 154 13.94 1.73 40.41
CA GLU A 154 15.19 1.53 41.17
C GLU A 154 15.81 2.86 41.60
N CYS A 155 15.77 3.91 40.77
CA CYS A 155 16.20 5.25 41.18
C CYS A 155 15.40 5.78 42.39
N MET A 156 14.07 5.61 42.39
CA MET A 156 13.25 5.96 43.55
C MET A 156 13.62 5.15 44.79
N ARG A 157 13.91 3.86 44.62
CA ARG A 157 14.29 2.96 45.71
C ARG A 157 15.63 3.33 46.33
N ILE A 158 16.64 3.61 45.50
CA ILE A 158 17.96 4.14 45.91
C ILE A 158 17.78 5.43 46.70
N ASN A 159 17.03 6.41 46.16
CA ASN A 159 16.79 7.68 46.85
C ASN A 159 16.13 7.49 48.23
N SER A 160 15.15 6.58 48.32
CA SER A 160 14.48 6.23 49.58
C SER A 160 15.43 5.59 50.61
N TYR A 161 16.29 4.64 50.20
CA TYR A 161 17.25 4.02 51.11
C TYR A 161 18.35 4.99 51.54
N THR A 162 18.84 5.84 50.63
CA THR A 162 19.80 6.90 50.94
C THR A 162 19.21 7.88 51.98
N ALA A 163 17.97 8.32 51.79
CA ALA A 163 17.29 9.19 52.75
C ALA A 163 17.14 8.51 54.12
N ARG A 164 16.71 7.23 54.16
CA ARG A 164 16.59 6.49 55.42
C ARG A 164 17.93 6.26 56.12
N SER A 165 18.99 5.94 55.38
CA SER A 165 20.35 5.72 55.90
C SER A 165 20.85 6.92 56.71
N SER A 166 20.48 8.15 56.31
CA SER A 166 20.82 9.37 57.06
C SER A 166 20.13 9.51 58.43
N LEU A 167 19.08 8.72 58.71
CA LEU A 167 18.22 8.84 59.90
C LEU A 167 18.37 7.69 60.90
N VAL A 168 19.12 6.63 60.58
CA VAL A 168 19.26 5.42 61.42
C VAL A 168 20.73 5.12 61.71
N GLN A 169 21.01 4.44 62.82
CA GLN A 169 22.37 4.10 63.25
C GLN A 169 22.45 2.64 63.73
N GLY A 170 23.67 2.11 63.85
CA GLY A 170 23.92 0.75 64.37
C GLY A 170 23.46 -0.36 63.42
N LYS A 171 22.94 -1.47 63.97
CA LYS A 171 22.57 -2.66 63.19
C LYS A 171 21.51 -2.42 62.11
N ASP A 172 20.63 -1.43 62.32
CA ASP A 172 19.59 -1.10 61.35
C ASP A 172 20.13 -0.28 60.17
N LEU A 173 21.17 0.54 60.40
CA LEU A 173 21.90 1.22 59.32
C LEU A 173 22.61 0.22 58.41
N GLU A 174 23.24 -0.81 58.99
CA GLU A 174 23.97 -1.83 58.25
C GLU A 174 23.04 -2.66 57.34
N LYS A 175 21.83 -2.97 57.81
CA LYS A 175 20.78 -3.59 56.97
C LYS A 175 20.36 -2.69 55.80
N ILE A 176 20.18 -1.38 56.03
CA ILE A 176 19.78 -0.44 54.97
C ILE A 176 20.90 -0.29 53.94
N ASN A 177 22.17 -0.27 54.35
CA ASN A 177 23.29 -0.17 53.43
C ASN A 177 23.43 -1.41 52.53
N ILE A 178 23.17 -2.62 53.04
CA ILE A 178 23.15 -3.85 52.22
C ILE A 178 22.06 -3.78 51.15
N GLU A 179 20.86 -3.31 51.52
CA GLU A 179 19.75 -3.15 50.56
C GLU A 179 20.00 -2.02 49.54
N LEU A 180 20.69 -0.95 49.95
CA LEU A 180 21.13 0.14 49.08
C LEU A 180 22.15 -0.35 48.04
N GLU A 181 23.20 -1.08 48.44
CA GLU A 181 24.18 -1.66 47.52
C GLU A 181 23.53 -2.62 46.51
N ARG A 182 22.57 -3.44 46.97
CA ARG A 182 21.78 -4.28 46.06
C ARG A 182 20.98 -3.45 45.05
N ALA A 183 20.34 -2.37 45.49
CA ALA A 183 19.60 -1.50 44.57
C ALA A 183 20.53 -0.79 43.56
N GLN A 184 21.69 -0.31 44.01
CA GLN A 184 22.69 0.34 43.16
C GLN A 184 23.30 -0.61 42.12
N SER A 185 23.62 -1.86 42.51
CA SER A 185 24.13 -2.87 41.58
C SER A 185 23.12 -3.26 40.51
N VAL A 186 21.83 -3.43 40.88
CA VAL A 186 20.75 -3.67 39.91
C VAL A 186 20.56 -2.47 38.98
N GLY A 187 20.62 -1.24 39.51
CA GLY A 187 20.56 -0.02 38.70
C GLY A 187 21.68 0.07 37.67
N LEU A 188 22.92 -0.28 38.04
CA LEU A 188 24.07 -0.30 37.11
C LEU A 188 23.90 -1.32 35.97
N LEU A 189 23.25 -2.46 36.26
CA LEU A 189 22.97 -3.51 35.27
C LEU A 189 21.84 -3.12 34.29
N LEU A 190 21.01 -2.15 34.62
CA LEU A 190 19.93 -1.66 33.73
C LEU A 190 20.41 -0.53 32.79
N VAL A 191 21.56 0.07 33.07
CA VAL A 191 22.15 1.18 32.29
C VAL A 191 23.17 0.69 31.25
N ASN A 192 23.77 -0.48 31.47
CA ASN A 192 24.71 -1.13 30.54
C ASN A 192 24.02 -2.19 29.69
#